data_AF-A0A662RWH6-F1
#
_entry.id   AF-A0A662RWH6-F1
#
_cell.length_a   1.000
_cell.length_b   1.000
_cell.length_c   1.000
_cell.angle_alpha   90.00
_cell.angle_beta   90.00
_cell.angle_gamma   90.00
#
_symmetry.space_group_name_H-M   'P 1'
#
loop_
_entity.id
_entity.type
_entity.pdbx_description
1 polymer ?
#
loop_
_entity_poly.entity_id
_entity_poly.type
_entity_poly.pdbx_seq_one_letter_code
_entity_poly.pdbx_strand_id
1 'polypeptide(L)' 'MSAVSEGRTEEIPLAVVDNEILALGFEMVGVKAVVLRGRRKLLEFFREQEKSLPHVVFVNERVF' A
#
# COMPACT_ATOMS: atom_id res chain seq x y z
N MET A 1 -14.67 35.08 -2.48
CA MET A 1 -14.78 33.78 -3.18
C MET A 1 -13.42 33.11 -3.13
N SER A 2 -13.22 32.22 -2.16
CA SER A 2 -12.09 31.28 -2.16
C SER A 2 -12.68 29.96 -1.75
N ALA A 3 -12.95 29.10 -2.74
CA ALA A 3 -13.35 27.73 -2.48
C ALA A 3 -12.12 27.02 -1.93
N VAL A 4 -12.00 26.98 -0.61
CA VAL A 4 -11.08 26.09 0.09
C VAL A 4 -11.55 24.69 -0.25
N SER A 5 -10.76 23.98 -1.06
CA SER A 5 -10.97 22.57 -1.37
C SER A 5 -11.19 21.82 -0.07
N GLU A 6 -12.40 21.30 0.12
CA GLU A 6 -12.75 20.41 1.22
C GLU A 6 -11.72 19.28 1.30
N GLY A 7 -11.26 19.01 2.52
CA GLY A 7 -10.15 18.10 2.80
C GLY A 7 -10.41 16.69 2.27
N ARG A 8 -9.77 16.36 1.14
CA ARG A 8 -9.36 14.98 0.89
C ARG A 8 -8.24 14.69 1.86
N THR A 9 -8.50 13.89 2.88
CA THR A 9 -7.43 13.19 3.61
C THR A 9 -6.54 12.56 2.54
N GLU A 10 -5.29 13.00 2.43
CA GLU A 10 -4.32 12.39 1.52
C GLU A 10 -4.14 10.95 1.97
N GLU A 11 -4.91 10.03 1.40
CA GLU A 11 -4.86 8.63 1.78
C GLU A 11 -3.56 8.06 1.23
N ILE A 12 -2.62 7.83 2.15
CA ILE A 12 -1.28 7.35 1.79
C ILE A 12 -1.42 5.96 1.17
N PRO A 13 -0.93 5.76 -0.07
CA PRO A 13 -1.03 4.46 -0.73
C PRO A 13 -0.22 3.39 0.01
N LEU A 14 -0.57 2.13 -0.25
CA LEU A 14 0.13 0.96 0.27
C LEU A 14 0.92 0.29 -0.86
N ALA A 15 2.17 -0.07 -0.59
CA ALA A 15 2.98 -0.92 -1.45
C ALA A 15 3.12 -2.32 -0.86
N VAL A 16 2.87 -3.35 -1.66
CA VAL A 16 3.11 -4.75 -1.32
C VAL A 16 4.28 -5.25 -2.15
N VAL A 17 5.37 -5.63 -1.48
CA VAL A 17 6.63 -5.99 -2.13
C VAL A 17 7.15 -7.34 -1.61
N ASP A 18 8.12 -7.93 -2.30
CA ASP A 18 8.70 -9.26 -2.01
C ASP A 18 9.95 -9.22 -1.13
N ASN A 19 10.54 -8.02 -0.94
CA ASN A 19 11.78 -7.84 -0.21
C ASN A 19 11.87 -6.50 0.55
N GLU A 20 12.71 -6.49 1.59
CA GLU A 20 12.89 -5.37 2.52
C GLU A 20 13.53 -4.13 1.89
N ILE A 21 14.39 -4.30 0.89
CA ILE A 21 15.09 -3.18 0.23
C ILE A 21 14.08 -2.33 -0.55
N LEU A 22 13.17 -2.97 -1.28
CA LEU A 22 12.10 -2.26 -1.98
C LEU A 22 11.12 -1.62 -1.00
N ALA A 23 10.80 -2.29 0.12
CA ALA A 23 9.91 -1.73 1.14
C ALA A 23 10.48 -0.43 1.70
N LEU A 24 11.76 -0.44 2.08
CA LEU A 24 12.48 0.74 2.54
C LEU A 24 12.44 1.88 1.51
N GLY A 25 12.62 1.58 0.22
CA GLY A 25 12.54 2.58 -0.84
C GLY A 25 11.18 3.29 -0.93
N PHE A 26 10.07 2.56 -0.74
CA PHE A 26 8.74 3.15 -0.67
C PHE A 26 8.54 3.99 0.61
N GLU A 27 9.00 3.49 1.74
CA GLU A 27 8.87 4.21 3.02
C GLU A 27 9.65 5.52 3.02
N MET A 28 10.83 5.56 2.39
CA MET A 28 11.63 6.77 2.23
C MET A 28 10.94 7.89 1.45
N VAL A 29 9.99 7.55 0.56
CA VAL A 29 9.17 8.52 -0.19
C VAL A 29 7.79 8.73 0.43
N GLY A 30 7.58 8.28 1.67
CA GLY A 30 6.34 8.48 2.42
C GLY A 30 5.22 7.51 2.08
N VAL A 31 5.50 6.41 1.37
CA VAL A 31 4.53 5.37 1.02
C VAL A 31 4.66 4.20 1.99
N LYS A 32 3.56 3.77 2.60
CA LYS A 32 3.59 2.61 3.50
C LYS A 32 3.89 1.34 2.70
N ALA A 33 4.74 0.46 3.22
CA ALA A 33 5.08 -0.78 2.56
C ALA A 33 4.84 -2.01 3.45
N VAL A 34 4.50 -3.15 2.83
CA VAL A 34 4.38 -4.44 3.49
C VAL A 34 5.13 -5.47 2.66
N VAL A 35 5.95 -6.28 3.33
CA VAL A 35 6.69 -7.37 2.69
C VAL A 35 5.87 -8.66 2.77
N LEU A 36 5.41 -9.15 1.63
CA LEU A 36 4.71 -10.42 1.49
C LEU A 36 5.39 -11.30 0.45
N ARG A 37 5.36 -12.62 0.68
CA ARG A 37 5.94 -13.60 -0.24
C ARG A 37 4.94 -14.69 -0.56
N GLY A 38 4.63 -14.83 -1.83
CA GLY A 38 3.76 -15.86 -2.38
C GLY A 38 2.29 -15.47 -2.38
N ARG A 39 1.59 -15.89 -3.45
CA ARG A 39 0.16 -15.65 -3.68
C ARG A 39 -0.76 -15.94 -2.50
N ARG A 40 -0.52 -17.00 -1.72
CA ARG A 40 -1.41 -17.35 -0.60
C ARG A 40 -1.43 -16.26 0.48
N LYS A 41 -0.26 -15.78 0.89
CA LYS A 41 -0.13 -14.71 1.89
C LYS A 41 -0.72 -13.39 1.39
N LEU A 42 -0.59 -13.12 0.09
CA LEU A 42 -1.20 -11.94 -0.54
C LEU A 42 -2.72 -11.96 -0.40
N LEU A 43 -3.35 -13.10 -0.74
CA LEU A 43 -4.81 -13.26 -0.65
C LEU A 43 -5.31 -13.21 0.80
N GLU A 44 -4.58 -13.85 1.73
CA GLU A 44 -4.88 -13.79 3.17
C GLU A 44 -4.83 -12.33 3.66
N PHE A 45 -3.77 -11.59 3.31
CA PHE A 45 -3.62 -10.18 3.66
C PHE A 45 -4.77 -9.30 3.16
N PHE A 46 -5.12 -9.40 1.86
CA PHE A 46 -6.20 -8.59 1.29
C PHE A 46 -7.56 -8.88 1.94
N ARG A 47 -7.82 -10.15 2.28
CA ARG A 47 -9.07 -10.54 2.94
C ARG A 47 -9.14 -10.05 4.39
N GLU A 48 -8.03 -10.09 5.13
CA GLU A 48 -7.98 -9.64 6.53
C GLU A 48 -8.05 -8.12 6.66
N GLN A 49 -7.45 -7.40 5.71
CA GLN A 49 -7.35 -5.94 5.73
C GLN A 49 -8.40 -5.23 4.87
N GLU A 50 -9.40 -5.94 4.33
CA GLU A 50 -10.34 -5.41 3.31
C GLU A 50 -10.94 -4.03 3.68
N LYS A 51 -11.26 -3.81 4.97
CA LYS A 51 -11.87 -2.57 5.46
C LYS A 51 -10.88 -1.43 5.72
N SER A 52 -9.59 -1.72 5.80
CA SER A 52 -8.51 -0.79 6.15
C SER A 52 -7.57 -0.50 4.98
N LEU A 53 -7.76 -1.17 3.85
CA LEU A 53 -6.96 -0.94 2.65
C LEU A 53 -7.24 0.46 2.07
N PRO A 54 -6.18 1.17 1.65
CA PRO A 54 -6.34 2.43 0.95
C PRO A 54 -6.94 2.20 -0.44
N HIS A 55 -7.45 3.28 -1.07
CA HIS A 55 -7.98 3.24 -2.43
C HIS A 55 -6.97 2.75 -3.48
N VAL A 56 -5.66 2.94 -3.23
CA VAL A 56 -4.59 2.54 -4.15
C VAL A 56 -3.60 1.63 -3.43
N VAL A 57 -3.42 0.43 -3.99
CA VAL A 57 -2.43 -0.54 -3.54
C VAL A 57 -1.52 -0.91 -4.72
N PHE A 58 -0.23 -0.65 -4.59
CA PHE A 58 0.79 -1.13 -5.52
C PHE A 58 1.19 -2.55 -5.13
N VAL A 59 1.28 -3.46 -6.08
CA VAL A 59 1.72 -4.85 -5.82
C VAL A 59 2.85 -5.18 -6.76
N ASN A 60 4.00 -5.58 -6.21
CA ASN A 60 5.12 -6.09 -6.99
C ASN A 60 4.73 -7.46 -7.59
N GLU A 61 4.89 -7.61 -8.90
CA GLU A 61 4.59 -8.85 -9.64
C GLU A 61 5.33 -10.07 -9.05
N ARG A 62 6.52 -9.87 -8.46
CA ARG A 62 7.30 -10.94 -7.82
C ARG A 62 6.69 -11.50 -6.55
N VAL A 63 5.65 -10.87 -6.02
CA VAL A 63 4.90 -11.37 -4.85
C VAL A 63 4.02 -12.56 -5.23
N PHE A 64 3.58 -12.65 -6.49
CA PHE A 64 2.74 -13.74 -6.99
C PHE A 64 3.47 -15.09 -7.04
#